data_AF-A0A6G7C2X1-F1
#
_entry.id   AF-A0A6G7C2X1-F1
#
_cell.length_a   1.000
_cell.length_b   1.000
_cell.length_c   1.000
_cell.angle_alpha   90.00
_cell.angle_beta   90.00
_cell.angle_gamma   90.00
#
_symmetry.space_group_name_H-M   'P 1'
#
loop_
_entity.id
_entity.type
_entity.pdbx_description
1 polymer ?
#
loop_
_entity_poly.entity_id
_entity_poly.type
_entity_poly.pdbx_seq_one_letter_code
_entity_poly.pdbx_strand_id
1 'polypeptide(L)'
;MKNNYSISPAVKRSVSLLLLIAGFLVSVKAQETGDFFMQVQQAQKTHLQEKLYLHLDKNSYVAGETIWFKIYCTVGVENLLSNGSKVVYVELIGADQRKAKLIKIPLYNGLGVGDIALPDTLTEGSYRLRAYTNWMRNDEAIYFFDRTLAIGNGRSDQVFTQTTWEPTEQGGRYKLELRNFAQVPIINTDVNVTFTQPSIVVKKSGRTSFQFFTSNEPGTYRIIVEGLDMYGNLFRQQKDIIVTQ
;
A
#
# COMPACT_ATOMS: atom_id res chain seq x y z
N MET A 1 58.20 62.63 -36.84
CA MET A 1 58.50 61.82 -38.04
C MET A 1 57.68 60.54 -37.95
N LYS A 2 56.72 60.30 -38.85
CA LYS A 2 55.92 59.05 -38.86
C LYS A 2 56.56 58.09 -39.87
N ASN A 3 57.17 57.01 -39.38
CA ASN A 3 57.67 55.93 -40.24
C ASN A 3 56.48 55.13 -40.78
N ASN A 4 56.22 55.25 -42.08
CA ASN A 4 55.28 54.39 -42.79
C ASN A 4 56.01 53.11 -43.21
N TYR A 5 55.90 52.05 -42.42
CA TYR A 5 56.36 50.73 -42.82
C TYR A 5 55.38 50.14 -43.86
N SER A 6 55.81 50.07 -45.11
CA SER A 6 55.05 49.39 -46.17
C SER A 6 55.25 47.88 -46.06
N ILE A 7 54.20 47.16 -45.65
CA ILE A 7 54.21 45.71 -45.51
C ILE A 7 54.29 45.07 -46.90
N SER A 8 55.30 44.21 -47.12
CA SER A 8 55.52 43.55 -48.41
C SER A 8 54.35 42.61 -48.79
N PRO A 9 54.05 42.45 -50.10
CA PRO A 9 52.93 41.64 -50.57
C PRO A 9 53.03 40.17 -50.16
N ALA A 10 54.24 39.64 -49.94
CA ALA A 10 54.45 38.27 -49.45
C ALA A 10 54.01 38.09 -47.99
N VAL A 11 54.24 39.08 -47.13
CA VAL A 11 53.81 39.05 -45.72
C VAL A 11 52.29 39.17 -45.63
N LYS A 12 51.67 40.02 -46.46
CA LYS A 12 50.19 40.12 -46.54
C LYS A 12 49.55 38.79 -46.95
N ARG A 13 50.10 38.10 -47.96
CA ARG A 13 49.62 36.77 -48.39
C ARG A 13 49.78 35.71 -47.30
N SER A 14 50.89 35.74 -46.57
CA SER A 14 51.17 34.79 -45.48
C SER A 14 50.24 34.98 -44.28
N VAL A 15 49.95 36.24 -43.92
CA VAL A 15 49.00 36.57 -42.84
C VAL A 15 47.57 36.22 -43.24
N SER A 16 47.16 36.46 -44.50
CA SER A 16 45.86 36.04 -45.00
C SER A 16 45.69 34.52 -45.00
N LEU A 17 46.75 33.76 -45.33
CA LEU A 17 46.72 32.29 -45.29
C LEU A 17 46.60 31.76 -43.85
N LEU A 18 47.32 32.38 -42.90
CA LEU A 18 47.22 32.06 -41.47
C LEU A 18 45.83 32.35 -40.88
N LEU A 19 45.20 33.46 -41.28
CA LEU A 19 43.82 33.80 -40.88
C LEU A 19 42.78 32.83 -41.46
N LEU A 20 42.98 32.36 -42.69
CA LEU A 20 42.12 31.35 -43.32
C LEU A 20 42.23 29.99 -42.60
N ILE A 21 43.44 29.57 -42.23
CA ILE A 21 43.67 28.31 -41.51
C ILE A 21 43.10 28.40 -40.07
N ALA A 22 43.28 29.53 -39.39
CA ALA A 22 42.69 29.76 -38.07
C ALA A 22 41.15 29.75 -38.10
N GLY A 23 40.53 30.33 -39.15
CA GLY A 23 39.09 30.27 -39.35
C GLY A 23 38.58 28.84 -39.58
N PHE A 24 39.34 28.01 -40.31
CA PHE A 24 38.97 26.62 -40.59
C PHE A 24 39.03 25.74 -39.34
N LEU A 25 39.98 25.97 -38.42
CA LEU A 25 40.09 25.20 -37.17
C LEU A 25 38.99 25.53 -36.15
N VAL A 26 38.41 26.73 -36.19
CA VAL A 26 37.30 27.12 -35.29
C VAL A 26 35.98 26.51 -35.76
N SER A 27 35.75 26.37 -37.07
CA SER A 27 34.54 25.73 -37.61
C SER A 27 34.47 24.23 -37.31
N VAL A 28 35.60 23.52 -37.28
CA VAL A 28 35.64 22.06 -37.04
C VAL A 28 35.22 21.69 -35.61
N LYS A 29 35.45 22.55 -34.60
CA LYS A 29 35.03 22.28 -33.21
C LYS A 29 33.58 22.68 -32.88
N ALA A 30 32.92 23.47 -33.74
CA ALA A 30 31.58 23.99 -33.49
C ALA A 30 30.46 23.04 -33.96
N GLN A 31 30.73 22.19 -34.94
CA GLN A 31 29.73 21.27 -35.51
C GLN A 31 29.45 20.05 -34.61
N GLU A 32 30.46 19.51 -33.92
CA GLU A 32 30.26 18.32 -33.08
C GLU A 32 29.42 18.58 -31.82
N THR A 33 29.46 19.79 -31.27
CA THR A 33 28.69 20.13 -30.06
C THR A 33 27.22 20.40 -30.40
N GLY A 34 26.93 21.14 -31.48
CA GLY A 34 25.56 21.49 -31.87
C GLY A 34 24.68 20.28 -32.21
N ASP A 35 25.22 19.32 -32.96
CA ASP A 35 24.49 18.10 -33.34
C ASP A 35 24.21 17.19 -32.13
N PHE A 36 25.15 17.11 -31.18
CA PHE A 36 24.95 16.40 -29.92
C PHE A 36 23.85 17.03 -29.06
N PHE A 37 23.87 18.36 -28.89
CA PHE A 37 22.82 19.06 -28.13
C PHE A 37 21.44 18.89 -28.78
N MET A 38 21.36 18.91 -30.11
CA MET A 38 20.11 18.68 -30.84
C MET A 38 19.63 17.22 -30.71
N GLN A 39 20.54 16.24 -30.76
CA GLN A 39 20.19 14.82 -30.51
C GLN A 39 19.73 14.59 -29.08
N VAL A 40 20.41 15.16 -28.07
CA VAL A 40 20.00 15.06 -26.67
C VAL A 40 18.64 15.72 -26.43
N GLN A 41 18.41 16.90 -27.02
CA GLN A 41 17.13 17.61 -26.90
C GLN A 41 15.98 16.88 -27.62
N GLN A 42 16.27 16.24 -28.76
CA GLN A 42 15.30 15.41 -29.49
C GLN A 42 15.02 14.09 -28.78
N ALA A 43 16.04 13.44 -28.19
CA ALA A 43 15.89 12.25 -27.36
C ALA A 43 15.06 12.54 -26.10
N GLN A 44 15.28 13.70 -25.46
CA GLN A 44 14.47 14.15 -24.32
C GLN A 44 13.01 14.45 -24.69
N LYS A 45 12.73 14.98 -25.89
CA LYS A 45 11.35 15.19 -26.38
C LYS A 45 10.64 13.89 -26.75
N THR A 46 11.37 12.87 -27.18
CA THR A 46 10.81 11.60 -27.64
C THR A 46 10.66 10.56 -26.52
N HIS A 47 11.36 10.74 -25.40
CA HIS A 47 11.36 9.83 -24.25
C HIS A 47 10.87 10.51 -22.97
N LEU A 48 9.68 11.13 -23.06
CA LEU A 48 8.98 11.67 -21.89
C LEU A 48 8.41 10.53 -21.04
N GLN A 49 9.22 10.05 -20.10
CA GLN A 49 8.84 8.97 -19.20
C GLN A 49 7.97 9.48 -18.05
N GLU A 50 6.88 8.77 -17.80
CA GLU A 50 6.05 9.03 -16.63
C GLU A 50 6.74 8.50 -15.36
N LYS A 51 6.52 9.18 -14.24
CA LYS A 51 6.92 8.73 -12.90
C LYS A 51 5.79 8.97 -11.91
N LEU A 52 5.59 8.01 -11.00
CA LEU A 52 4.56 8.07 -9.96
C LEU A 52 5.15 8.42 -8.59
N TYR A 53 4.42 9.27 -7.88
CA TYR A 53 4.63 9.54 -6.47
C TYR A 53 3.33 9.30 -5.71
N LEU A 54 3.41 8.60 -4.58
CA LEU A 54 2.29 8.39 -3.68
C LEU A 54 2.58 9.08 -2.34
N HIS A 55 1.65 9.90 -1.89
CA HIS A 55 1.60 10.39 -0.52
C HIS A 55 0.60 9.58 0.27
N LEU A 56 1.08 8.93 1.32
CA LEU A 56 0.28 8.14 2.25
C LEU A 56 -0.09 8.99 3.46
N ASP A 57 -1.21 8.67 4.11
CA ASP A 57 -1.61 9.30 5.37
C ASP A 57 -0.72 8.90 6.55
N LYS A 58 -0.15 7.67 6.52
CA LYS A 58 0.74 7.14 7.57
C LYS A 58 1.94 6.41 6.97
N ASN A 59 2.95 6.17 7.81
CA ASN A 59 4.15 5.41 7.46
C ASN A 59 4.06 3.92 7.87
N SER A 60 3.08 3.55 8.69
CA SER A 60 2.81 2.20 9.18
C SER A 60 1.33 2.05 9.51
N TYR A 61 0.82 0.82 9.44
CA TYR A 61 -0.60 0.50 9.60
C TYR A 61 -0.79 -0.74 10.48
N VAL A 62 -2.02 -0.99 10.90
CA VAL A 62 -2.43 -2.23 11.57
C VAL A 62 -3.46 -2.98 10.71
N ALA A 63 -3.48 -4.30 10.78
CA ALA A 63 -4.53 -5.13 10.21
C ALA A 63 -5.93 -4.62 10.65
N GLY A 64 -6.86 -4.52 9.70
CA GLY A 64 -8.18 -3.90 9.90
C GLY A 64 -8.25 -2.40 9.63
N GLU A 65 -7.12 -1.70 9.47
CA GLU A 65 -7.11 -0.28 9.07
C GLU A 65 -7.27 -0.08 7.55
N THR A 66 -7.39 1.18 7.13
CA THR A 66 -7.39 1.58 5.72
C THR A 66 -6.14 2.43 5.42
N ILE A 67 -5.42 2.08 4.36
CA ILE A 67 -4.32 2.89 3.81
C ILE A 67 -4.94 3.96 2.92
N TRP A 68 -4.80 5.24 3.26
CA TRP A 68 -5.27 6.35 2.43
C TRP A 68 -4.11 6.99 1.68
N PHE A 69 -4.32 7.31 0.40
CA PHE A 69 -3.24 7.92 -0.39
C PHE A 69 -3.71 8.83 -1.53
N LYS A 70 -2.82 9.76 -1.88
CA LYS A 70 -2.90 10.58 -3.08
C LYS A 70 -1.77 10.22 -4.04
N ILE A 71 -2.11 10.11 -5.31
CA ILE A 71 -1.22 9.78 -6.42
C ILE A 71 -0.94 11.05 -7.24
N TYR A 72 0.33 11.20 -7.62
CA TYR A 72 0.80 12.20 -8.57
C TYR A 72 1.53 11.48 -9.70
N CYS A 73 0.97 11.55 -10.90
CA CYS A 73 1.62 11.12 -12.13
C CYS A 73 2.31 12.31 -12.77
N THR A 74 3.61 12.22 -12.93
CA THR A 74 4.46 13.30 -13.42
C THR A 74 5.23 12.86 -14.65
N VAL A 75 5.72 13.80 -15.45
CA VAL A 75 6.50 13.52 -16.66
C VAL A 75 7.65 14.51 -16.81
N GLY A 76 8.76 14.02 -17.37
CA GLY A 76 9.93 14.84 -17.72
C GLY A 76 10.73 15.33 -16.50
N VAL A 77 11.78 16.11 -16.78
CA VAL A 77 12.74 16.59 -15.76
C VAL A 77 12.13 17.58 -14.76
N GLU A 78 11.09 18.31 -15.16
CA GLU A 78 10.40 19.29 -14.33
C GLU A 78 9.29 18.67 -13.45
N ASN A 79 9.07 17.35 -13.53
CA ASN A 79 7.99 16.63 -12.83
C ASN A 79 6.60 17.28 -12.99
N LEU A 80 6.29 17.77 -14.19
CA LEU A 80 4.98 18.34 -14.49
C LEU A 80 3.91 17.23 -14.46
N LEU A 81 2.70 17.57 -14.01
CA LEU A 81 1.61 16.60 -13.97
C LEU A 81 1.31 16.07 -15.38
N SER A 82 1.37 14.74 -15.52
CA SER A 82 1.10 14.05 -16.78
C SER A 82 -0.40 13.76 -16.91
N ASN A 83 -0.96 14.04 -18.08
CA ASN A 83 -2.31 13.59 -18.44
C ASN A 83 -2.29 12.42 -19.45
N GLY A 84 -1.12 11.81 -19.68
CA GLY A 84 -0.94 10.69 -20.61
C GLY A 84 -1.68 9.43 -20.14
N SER A 85 -1.32 8.94 -18.96
CA SER A 85 -2.03 7.81 -18.34
C SER A 85 -3.31 8.23 -17.62
N LYS A 86 -4.37 7.42 -17.77
CA LYS A 86 -5.67 7.64 -17.12
C LYS A 86 -5.93 6.73 -15.92
N VAL A 87 -5.13 5.69 -15.74
CA VAL A 87 -5.33 4.69 -14.69
C VAL A 87 -3.99 4.29 -14.12
N VAL A 88 -3.91 4.26 -12.78
CA VAL A 88 -2.79 3.71 -12.02
C VAL A 88 -3.22 2.42 -11.36
N TYR A 89 -2.37 1.40 -11.44
CA TYR A 89 -2.51 0.14 -10.74
C TYR A 89 -1.75 0.25 -9.44
N VAL A 90 -2.41 -0.02 -8.32
CA VAL A 90 -1.79 -0.03 -6.99
C VAL A 90 -1.89 -1.44 -6.42
N GLU A 91 -0.73 -2.03 -6.13
CA GLU A 91 -0.57 -3.39 -5.63
C GLU A 91 0.01 -3.37 -4.22
N LEU A 92 -0.62 -4.12 -3.32
CA LEU A 92 -0.07 -4.47 -2.02
C LEU A 92 0.44 -5.91 -2.09
N ILE A 93 1.73 -6.10 -1.86
CA ILE A 93 2.42 -7.38 -2.01
C ILE A 93 2.91 -7.83 -0.63
N GLY A 94 2.58 -9.07 -0.25
CA GLY A 94 2.99 -9.66 1.02
C GLY A 94 4.46 -10.10 1.03
N ALA A 95 4.96 -10.46 2.22
CA ALA A 95 6.32 -10.95 2.41
C ALA A 95 6.63 -12.22 1.59
N ASP A 96 5.61 -13.04 1.31
CA ASP A 96 5.69 -14.24 0.47
C ASP A 96 5.68 -13.95 -1.04
N GLN A 97 5.81 -12.67 -1.44
CA GLN A 97 5.71 -12.18 -2.82
C GLN A 97 4.35 -12.42 -3.49
N ARG A 98 3.33 -12.87 -2.75
CA ARG A 98 1.97 -12.97 -3.29
C ARG A 98 1.28 -11.61 -3.22
N LYS A 99 0.50 -11.29 -4.26
CA LYS A 99 -0.30 -10.06 -4.31
C LYS A 99 -1.46 -10.19 -3.32
N ALA A 100 -1.39 -9.44 -2.23
CA ALA A 100 -2.47 -9.35 -1.24
C ALA A 100 -3.65 -8.56 -1.79
N LYS A 101 -3.39 -7.48 -2.55
CA LYS A 101 -4.44 -6.66 -3.19
C LYS A 101 -3.92 -6.01 -4.47
N LEU A 102 -4.80 -5.84 -5.44
CA LEU A 102 -4.61 -4.98 -6.61
C LEU A 102 -5.86 -4.14 -6.82
N ILE A 103 -5.69 -2.83 -6.95
CA ILE A 103 -6.78 -1.88 -7.28
C ILE A 103 -6.35 -0.97 -8.43
N LYS A 104 -7.35 -0.37 -9.09
CA LYS A 104 -7.16 0.59 -10.19
C LYS A 104 -7.69 1.95 -9.77
N ILE A 105 -6.86 2.98 -9.88
CA ILE A 105 -7.20 4.34 -9.51
C ILE A 105 -7.26 5.22 -10.76
N PRO A 106 -8.40 5.85 -11.07
CA PRO A 106 -8.49 6.80 -12.17
C PRO A 106 -7.67 8.07 -11.87
N LEU A 107 -7.04 8.62 -12.91
CA LEU A 107 -6.32 9.89 -12.84
C LEU A 107 -7.11 11.00 -13.53
N TYR A 108 -7.15 12.16 -12.87
CA TYR A 108 -7.69 13.41 -13.38
C TYR A 108 -6.58 14.46 -13.35
N ASN A 109 -6.12 14.92 -14.52
CA ASN A 109 -4.99 15.84 -14.66
C ASN A 109 -3.72 15.37 -13.91
N GLY A 110 -3.41 14.08 -14.03
CA GLY A 110 -2.25 13.47 -13.35
C GLY A 110 -2.42 13.23 -11.86
N LEU A 111 -3.60 13.49 -11.29
CA LEU A 111 -3.88 13.29 -9.87
C LEU A 111 -4.86 12.15 -9.66
N GLY A 112 -4.62 11.33 -8.65
CA GLY A 112 -5.53 10.27 -8.20
C GLY A 112 -5.65 10.26 -6.69
N VAL A 113 -6.77 9.77 -6.18
CA VAL A 113 -6.96 9.49 -4.75
C VAL A 113 -7.50 8.07 -4.63
N GLY A 114 -7.06 7.37 -3.60
CA GLY A 114 -7.48 5.99 -3.39
C GLY A 114 -7.20 5.52 -1.97
N ASP A 115 -7.76 4.36 -1.70
CA ASP A 115 -7.63 3.69 -0.43
C ASP A 115 -7.52 2.17 -0.60
N ILE A 116 -6.87 1.52 0.37
CA ILE A 116 -6.81 0.07 0.48
C ILE A 116 -7.24 -0.32 1.89
N ALA A 117 -8.42 -0.91 2.02
CA ALA A 117 -8.84 -1.56 3.26
C ALA A 117 -8.00 -2.83 3.51
N LEU A 118 -7.36 -2.90 4.68
CA LEU A 118 -6.59 -4.04 5.15
C LEU A 118 -7.53 -5.01 5.89
N PRO A 119 -7.58 -6.29 5.52
CA PRO A 119 -8.31 -7.29 6.31
C PRO A 119 -7.78 -7.34 7.75
N ASP A 120 -8.65 -7.60 8.71
CA ASP A 120 -8.28 -7.90 10.11
C ASP A 120 -7.49 -9.22 10.26
N THR A 121 -7.70 -10.13 9.32
CA THR A 121 -6.97 -11.40 9.15
C THR A 121 -5.61 -11.25 8.46
N LEU A 122 -5.21 -10.02 8.09
CA LEU A 122 -3.93 -9.79 7.44
C LEU A 122 -2.77 -10.09 8.40
N THR A 123 -1.83 -10.92 7.94
CA THR A 123 -0.63 -11.25 8.72
C THR A 123 0.22 -10.02 8.97
N GLU A 124 0.83 -9.91 10.15
CA GLU A 124 1.81 -8.85 10.39
C GLU A 124 3.07 -9.05 9.54
N GLY A 125 3.70 -7.95 9.14
CA GLY A 125 4.95 -8.01 8.41
C GLY A 125 5.26 -6.78 7.57
N SER A 126 6.31 -6.92 6.76
CA SER A 126 6.71 -5.92 5.77
C SER A 126 5.99 -6.18 4.46
N TYR A 127 5.16 -5.23 4.05
CA TYR A 127 4.42 -5.26 2.79
C TYR A 127 5.01 -4.28 1.80
N ARG A 128 5.01 -4.63 0.53
CA ARG A 128 5.46 -3.73 -0.54
C ARG A 128 4.26 -3.11 -1.22
N LEU A 129 4.16 -1.79 -1.16
CA LEU A 129 3.18 -1.00 -1.92
C LEU A 129 3.83 -0.55 -3.22
N ARG A 130 3.34 -1.08 -4.34
CA ARG A 130 3.83 -0.75 -5.67
C ARG A 130 2.74 -0.09 -6.49
N ALA A 131 3.07 0.98 -7.20
CA ALA A 131 2.14 1.62 -8.13
C ALA A 131 2.77 1.90 -9.50
N TYR A 132 2.01 1.65 -10.57
CA TYR A 132 2.47 1.79 -11.95
C TYR A 132 1.32 2.12 -12.91
N THR A 133 1.62 2.76 -14.04
CA THR A 133 0.68 2.90 -15.16
C THR A 133 0.89 1.76 -16.17
N ASN A 134 -0.06 1.56 -17.09
CA ASN A 134 0.14 0.58 -18.16
C ASN A 134 1.35 0.93 -19.04
N TRP A 135 1.60 2.22 -19.27
CA TRP A 135 2.71 2.70 -20.09
C TRP A 135 4.07 2.34 -19.49
N MET A 136 4.24 2.53 -18.18
CA MET A 136 5.48 2.18 -17.49
C MET A 136 5.82 0.69 -17.55
N ARG A 137 4.84 -0.19 -17.85
CA ARG A 137 5.12 -1.64 -18.01
C ARG A 137 5.92 -1.98 -19.26
N ASN A 138 5.92 -1.09 -20.24
CA ASN A 138 6.67 -1.27 -21.48
C ASN A 138 8.12 -0.77 -21.34
N ASP A 139 8.43 -0.05 -20.27
CA ASP A 139 9.74 0.46 -19.91
C ASP A 139 10.29 -0.26 -18.67
N GLU A 140 11.34 0.29 -18.07
CA GLU A 140 11.99 -0.27 -16.88
C GLU A 140 11.15 -0.07 -15.60
N ALA A 141 11.17 -1.06 -14.70
CA ALA A 141 10.43 -1.01 -13.44
C ALA A 141 10.90 0.06 -12.44
N ILE A 142 12.02 0.75 -12.73
CA ILE A 142 12.58 1.81 -11.88
C ILE A 142 11.67 3.04 -11.75
N TYR A 143 10.73 3.21 -12.68
CA TYR A 143 9.78 4.32 -12.69
C TYR A 143 8.50 4.03 -11.88
N PHE A 144 8.35 2.79 -11.41
CA PHE A 144 7.27 2.44 -10.50
C PHE A 144 7.50 3.13 -9.17
N PHE A 145 6.40 3.58 -8.56
CA PHE A 145 6.45 3.86 -7.14
C PHE A 145 6.61 2.52 -6.40
N ASP A 146 7.58 2.43 -5.49
CA ASP A 146 7.82 1.24 -4.69
C ASP A 146 8.21 1.65 -3.28
N ARG A 147 7.41 1.23 -2.30
CA ARG A 147 7.64 1.53 -0.88
C ARG A 147 7.30 0.34 0.00
N THR A 148 8.19 0.02 0.92
CA THR A 148 7.91 -0.95 1.99
C THR A 148 7.16 -0.27 3.13
N LEU A 149 6.09 -0.91 3.59
CA LEU A 149 5.24 -0.51 4.70
C LEU A 149 5.28 -1.59 5.78
N ALA A 150 5.46 -1.17 7.02
CA ALA A 150 5.23 -2.05 8.17
C ALA A 150 3.73 -2.11 8.45
N ILE A 151 3.17 -3.32 8.40
CA ILE A 151 1.79 -3.59 8.81
C ILE A 151 1.85 -4.49 10.03
N GLY A 152 1.49 -3.96 11.19
CA GLY A 152 1.36 -4.75 12.41
C GLY A 152 0.01 -5.48 12.45
N ASN A 153 -0.09 -6.50 13.29
CA ASN A 153 -1.39 -7.00 13.72
C ASN A 153 -1.52 -6.76 15.23
N GLY A 154 -2.52 -5.98 15.64
CA GLY A 154 -2.80 -5.75 17.06
C GLY A 154 -3.23 -7.03 17.80
N ARG A 155 -3.56 -8.09 17.03
CA ARG A 155 -3.65 -9.48 17.49
C ARG A 155 -2.23 -10.05 17.53
N SER A 156 -1.61 -10.01 18.71
CA SER A 156 -0.29 -10.57 19.02
C SER A 156 -0.21 -12.10 18.82
N ASP A 157 -1.34 -12.75 18.56
CA ASP A 157 -1.45 -14.18 18.37
C ASP A 157 -1.21 -14.50 16.88
N GLN A 158 -0.04 -15.08 16.58
CA GLN A 158 0.28 -15.75 15.31
C GLN A 158 -0.59 -17.01 15.11
N VAL A 159 -1.91 -16.87 15.25
CA VAL A 159 -2.88 -17.94 15.44
C VAL A 159 -4.00 -17.78 14.43
N PHE A 160 -4.10 -18.75 13.54
CA PHE A 160 -5.27 -18.98 12.72
C PHE A 160 -6.30 -19.78 13.50
N THR A 161 -7.55 -19.34 13.42
CA THR A 161 -8.69 -19.98 14.06
C THR A 161 -9.65 -20.49 13.00
N GLN A 162 -9.93 -21.79 13.01
CA GLN A 162 -10.96 -22.40 12.16
C GLN A 162 -12.09 -22.95 13.04
N THR A 163 -13.33 -22.54 12.74
CA THR A 163 -14.53 -23.06 13.39
C THR A 163 -15.34 -23.92 12.42
N THR A 164 -15.76 -25.10 12.86
CA THR A 164 -16.66 -25.98 12.11
C THR A 164 -17.86 -26.34 12.97
N TRP A 165 -19.07 -26.25 12.42
CA TRP A 165 -20.28 -26.72 13.10
C TRP A 165 -20.50 -28.19 12.80
N GLU A 166 -20.71 -29.00 13.84
CA GLU A 166 -21.02 -30.42 13.75
C GLU A 166 -22.36 -30.70 14.43
N PRO A 167 -23.36 -31.30 13.73
CA PRO A 167 -24.60 -31.71 14.35
C PRO A 167 -24.37 -32.83 15.37
N THR A 168 -25.16 -32.84 16.44
CA THR A 168 -25.15 -33.88 17.48
C THR A 168 -26.59 -34.27 17.84
N GLU A 169 -26.79 -35.41 18.51
CA GLU A 169 -28.13 -35.86 18.94
C GLU A 169 -28.84 -34.85 19.87
N GLN A 170 -28.08 -34.00 20.57
CA GLN A 170 -28.60 -32.96 21.46
C GLN A 170 -28.49 -31.55 20.85
N GLY A 171 -28.35 -31.43 19.53
CA GLY A 171 -28.25 -30.16 18.80
C GLY A 171 -27.02 -30.10 17.92
N GLY A 172 -25.96 -29.42 18.36
CA GLY A 172 -24.71 -29.30 17.62
C GLY A 172 -23.58 -28.73 18.46
N ARG A 173 -22.34 -28.95 18.04
CA ARG A 173 -21.12 -28.42 18.67
C ARG A 173 -20.29 -27.63 17.66
N TYR A 174 -19.60 -26.61 18.14
CA TYR A 174 -18.56 -25.94 17.36
C TYR A 174 -17.21 -26.58 17.66
N LYS A 175 -16.55 -27.11 16.64
CA LYS A 175 -15.16 -27.53 16.70
C LYS A 175 -14.26 -26.33 16.42
N LEU A 176 -13.35 -26.04 17.33
CA LEU A 176 -12.35 -24.98 17.21
C LEU A 176 -10.98 -25.60 16.96
N GLU A 177 -10.31 -25.20 15.88
CA GLU A 177 -8.92 -25.56 15.61
C GLU A 177 -8.06 -24.30 15.59
N LEU A 178 -7.02 -24.27 16.42
CA LEU A 178 -6.01 -23.21 16.46
C LEU A 178 -4.73 -23.70 15.80
N ARG A 179 -4.19 -22.95 14.84
CA ARG A 179 -2.95 -23.29 14.12
C ARG A 179 -2.04 -22.08 14.00
N ASN A 180 -0.73 -22.29 13.99
CA ASN A 180 0.20 -21.23 13.62
C ASN A 180 0.36 -21.08 12.09
N PHE A 181 1.16 -20.11 11.63
CA PHE A 181 1.44 -19.91 10.20
C PHE A 181 2.10 -21.10 9.50
N ALA A 182 2.79 -21.96 10.25
CA ALA A 182 3.37 -23.20 9.74
C ALA A 182 2.35 -24.37 9.72
N GLN A 183 1.06 -24.10 9.91
CA GLN A 183 -0.03 -25.09 9.98
C GLN A 183 0.10 -26.07 11.16
N VAL A 184 0.94 -25.77 12.14
CA VAL A 184 1.12 -26.60 13.34
C VAL A 184 -0.02 -26.31 14.33
N PRO A 185 -0.72 -27.34 14.85
CA PRO A 185 -1.75 -27.16 15.88
C PRO A 185 -1.20 -26.51 17.14
N ILE A 186 -1.95 -25.58 17.70
CA ILE A 186 -1.64 -24.93 18.97
C ILE A 186 -2.46 -25.63 20.07
N ILE A 187 -1.76 -26.13 21.07
CA ILE A 187 -2.30 -26.93 22.17
C ILE A 187 -2.09 -26.22 23.52
N ASN A 188 -2.76 -26.68 24.58
CA ASN A 188 -2.61 -26.17 25.96
C ASN A 188 -2.79 -24.65 26.09
N THR A 189 -3.74 -24.09 25.34
CA THR A 189 -4.04 -22.66 25.35
C THR A 189 -5.42 -22.44 25.96
N ASP A 190 -5.50 -21.52 26.92
CA ASP A 190 -6.77 -21.11 27.49
C ASP A 190 -7.56 -20.29 26.45
N VAL A 191 -8.74 -20.78 26.07
CA VAL A 191 -9.62 -20.12 25.12
C VAL A 191 -10.88 -19.64 25.84
N ASN A 192 -11.19 -18.36 25.72
CA ASN A 192 -12.46 -17.81 26.16
C ASN A 192 -13.42 -17.74 24.96
N VAL A 193 -14.59 -18.38 25.08
CA VAL A 193 -15.63 -18.37 24.04
C VAL A 193 -16.86 -17.65 24.58
N THR A 194 -17.31 -16.62 23.88
CA THR A 194 -18.52 -15.86 24.21
C THR A 194 -19.66 -16.23 23.27
N PHE A 195 -20.79 -16.64 23.82
CA PHE A 195 -22.04 -16.83 23.08
C PHE A 195 -22.99 -15.68 23.40
N THR A 196 -23.42 -14.93 22.38
CA THR A 196 -24.30 -13.77 22.54
C THR A 196 -25.66 -14.03 21.90
N GLN A 197 -26.74 -13.86 22.67
CA GLN A 197 -28.10 -13.91 22.17
C GLN A 197 -28.66 -12.48 22.03
N PRO A 198 -29.03 -12.03 20.80
CA PRO A 198 -29.18 -10.60 20.50
C PRO A 198 -30.43 -9.92 21.09
N SER A 199 -31.43 -10.65 21.58
CA SER A 199 -32.59 -10.03 22.21
C SER A 199 -33.29 -10.93 23.23
N ILE A 200 -33.31 -10.46 24.48
CA ILE A 200 -34.19 -10.98 25.54
C ILE A 200 -35.02 -9.79 26.04
N VAL A 201 -36.33 -9.82 25.78
CA VAL A 201 -37.24 -8.76 26.22
C VAL A 201 -37.81 -9.09 27.60
N VAL A 202 -37.59 -8.21 28.57
CA VAL A 202 -38.20 -8.32 29.91
C VAL A 202 -39.66 -7.87 29.81
N LYS A 203 -40.59 -8.77 30.16
CA LYS A 203 -42.04 -8.44 30.16
C LYS A 203 -42.38 -7.50 31.32
N LYS A 204 -43.58 -6.90 31.30
CA LYS A 204 -44.07 -5.94 32.31
C LYS A 204 -43.94 -6.40 33.78
N SER A 205 -43.76 -7.69 34.04
CA SER A 205 -43.51 -8.26 35.37
C SER A 205 -42.09 -8.04 35.90
N GLY A 206 -41.18 -7.45 35.12
CA GLY A 206 -39.77 -7.28 35.49
C GLY A 206 -38.98 -8.60 35.52
N ARG A 207 -39.58 -9.71 35.07
CA ARG A 207 -38.96 -11.05 35.06
C ARG A 207 -38.84 -11.56 33.63
N THR A 208 -37.72 -12.21 33.36
CA THR A 208 -37.47 -12.98 32.14
C THR A 208 -36.68 -14.23 32.48
N SER A 209 -36.65 -15.19 31.57
CA SER A 209 -35.86 -16.41 31.70
C SER A 209 -35.25 -16.72 30.34
N PHE A 210 -34.04 -17.26 30.36
CA PHE A 210 -33.34 -17.76 29.19
C PHE A 210 -32.80 -19.16 29.49
N GLN A 211 -32.57 -19.93 28.45
CA GLN A 211 -31.99 -21.26 28.54
C GLN A 211 -30.76 -21.28 27.65
N PHE A 212 -29.72 -21.97 28.11
CA PHE A 212 -28.52 -22.24 27.36
C PHE A 212 -28.10 -23.67 27.68
N PHE A 213 -27.45 -24.30 26.72
CA PHE A 213 -26.89 -25.63 26.90
C PHE A 213 -25.40 -25.49 27.23
N THR A 214 -24.93 -26.31 28.16
CA THR A 214 -23.51 -26.40 28.51
C THR A 214 -22.94 -27.69 27.94
N SER A 215 -21.62 -27.76 27.84
CA SER A 215 -20.97 -29.03 27.49
C SER A 215 -21.15 -30.03 28.65
N ASN A 216 -21.02 -31.33 28.36
CA ASN A 216 -21.05 -32.38 29.39
C ASN A 216 -19.79 -32.38 30.30
N GLU A 217 -18.90 -31.41 30.12
CA GLU A 217 -17.72 -31.23 30.95
C GLU A 217 -18.04 -30.29 32.13
N PRO A 218 -17.70 -30.70 33.37
CA PRO A 218 -17.85 -29.83 34.53
C PRO A 218 -16.92 -28.61 34.38
N GLY A 219 -17.43 -27.44 34.73
CA GLY A 219 -16.70 -26.20 34.50
C GLY A 219 -17.36 -24.99 35.15
N THR A 220 -16.59 -23.90 35.23
CA THR A 220 -17.11 -22.60 35.66
C THR A 220 -17.51 -21.81 34.43
N TYR A 221 -18.79 -21.46 34.31
CA TYR A 221 -19.31 -20.64 33.23
C TYR A 221 -19.59 -19.24 33.75
N ARG A 222 -19.16 -18.23 33.00
CA ARG A 222 -19.46 -16.82 33.30
C ARG A 222 -20.64 -16.33 32.47
N ILE A 223 -21.73 -16.01 33.14
CA ILE A 223 -22.89 -15.36 32.53
C ILE A 223 -22.69 -13.84 32.62
N ILE A 224 -22.71 -13.16 31.48
CA ILE A 224 -22.68 -11.70 31.39
C ILE A 224 -24.04 -11.25 30.87
N VAL A 225 -24.71 -10.38 31.63
CA VAL A 225 -26.00 -9.78 31.26
C VAL A 225 -25.77 -8.29 31.04
N GLU A 226 -25.96 -7.84 29.80
CA GLU A 226 -25.80 -6.44 29.38
C GLU A 226 -27.09 -5.95 28.72
N GLY A 227 -27.44 -4.68 28.94
CA GLY A 227 -28.63 -4.11 28.34
C GLY A 227 -28.83 -2.63 28.62
N LEU A 228 -29.97 -2.13 28.15
CA LEU A 228 -30.46 -0.78 28.37
C LEU A 228 -31.77 -0.85 29.16
N ASP A 229 -31.96 0.04 30.13
CA ASP A 229 -33.26 0.23 30.75
C ASP A 229 -34.19 1.07 29.86
N MET A 230 -35.44 1.26 30.30
CA MET A 230 -36.43 2.04 29.55
C MET A 230 -36.11 3.53 29.42
N TYR A 231 -35.13 4.02 30.17
CA TYR A 231 -34.64 5.40 30.15
C TYR A 231 -33.34 5.55 29.34
N GLY A 232 -32.83 4.46 28.77
CA GLY A 232 -31.60 4.44 27.98
C GLY A 232 -30.32 4.32 28.82
N ASN A 233 -30.42 4.00 30.11
CA ASN A 233 -29.23 3.77 30.93
C ASN A 233 -28.68 2.37 30.66
N LEU A 234 -27.36 2.29 30.51
CA LEU A 234 -26.63 1.03 30.37
C LEU A 234 -26.54 0.30 31.71
N PHE A 235 -26.77 -1.01 31.69
CA PHE A 235 -26.48 -1.89 32.82
C PHE A 235 -25.67 -3.10 32.38
N ARG A 236 -24.83 -3.59 33.30
CA ARG A 236 -24.03 -4.81 33.14
C ARG A 236 -24.00 -5.56 34.46
N GLN A 237 -24.22 -6.87 34.41
CA GLN A 237 -24.11 -7.78 35.54
C GLN A 237 -23.34 -9.03 35.10
N GLN A 238 -22.58 -9.62 36.03
CA GLN A 238 -21.86 -10.86 35.79
C GLN A 238 -22.13 -11.85 36.90
N LYS A 239 -22.28 -13.12 36.54
CA LYS A 239 -22.45 -14.22 37.50
C LYS A 239 -21.70 -15.45 37.03
N ASP A 240 -20.82 -15.96 37.88
CA ASP A 240 -20.18 -17.24 37.66
C ASP A 240 -21.09 -18.36 38.22
N ILE A 241 -21.25 -19.42 37.44
CA ILE A 241 -21.97 -20.64 37.80
C ILE A 241 -21.04 -21.83 37.65
N ILE A 242 -21.18 -22.80 38.54
CA ILE A 242 -20.42 -24.05 38.49
C ILE A 242 -21.38 -25.13 37.99
N VAL A 243 -21.03 -25.76 36.88
CA VAL A 243 -21.74 -26.94 36.38
C VAL A 243 -20.98 -28.17 36.87
N THR A 244 -21.64 -28.97 37.69
CA THR A 244 -21.14 -30.27 38.17
C THR A 244 -21.91 -31.38 37.45
N GLN A 245 -21.26 -32.54 37.24
CA GLN A 245 -21.94 -33.75 36.75
C GLN A 245 -22.88 -34.34 37.79
#